data_AF-A0A3A4QDA6-F1
#
_entry.id   AF-A0A3A4QDA6-F1
#
_cell.length_a   1.000
_cell.length_b   1.000
_cell.length_c   1.000
_cell.angle_alpha   90.00
_cell.angle_beta   90.00
_cell.angle_gamma   90.00
#
_symmetry.space_group_name_H-M   'P 1'
#
loop_
_entity.id
_entity.type
_entity.pdbx_description
1 polymer ?
#
loop_
_entity_poly.entity_id
_entity_poly.type
_entity_poly.pdbx_seq_one_letter_code
_entity_poly.pdbx_strand_id
1 'polypeptide(L)' 'MIIKRDKFDFEIGYLVKSPCRDCAHRKNLPQCADQCSLINKVRIILARGISCAGRYSTY' A
#
# COMPACT_ATOMS: atom_id res chain seq x y z
N MET A 1 8.77 28.72 12.34
CA MET A 1 7.73 27.83 11.78
C MET A 1 7.90 26.46 12.39
N ILE A 2 7.09 26.11 13.40
CA ILE A 2 7.21 24.82 14.09
C ILE A 2 6.37 23.82 13.29
N ILE A 3 7.04 22.99 12.48
CA ILE A 3 6.39 21.87 11.80
C ILE A 3 6.11 20.81 12.87
N LYS A 4 4.86 20.74 13.33
CA LYS A 4 4.41 19.66 14.21
C LYS A 4 4.16 18.43 13.33
N ARG A 5 5.18 17.56 13.20
CA ARG A 5 5.01 16.22 12.63
C ARG A 5 4.23 15.40 13.64
N ASP A 6 2.90 15.45 13.55
CA ASP A 6 2.07 14.47 14.25
C ASP A 6 2.53 13.08 13.79
N LYS A 7 2.90 12.25 14.76
CA LYS A 7 3.59 10.97 14.62
C LYS A 7 2.87 10.01 13.66
N PHE A 8 3.16 10.12 12.38
CA PHE A 8 2.90 9.10 11.37
C PHE A 8 4.22 8.39 11.04
N ASP A 9 4.85 7.81 12.07
CA ASP A 9 5.99 6.91 11.92
C ASP A 9 5.45 5.50 11.68
N PHE A 10 4.97 5.23 10.47
CA PHE A 10 4.81 3.85 10.03
C PHE A 10 6.00 3.49 9.14
N GLU A 11 6.99 2.82 9.72
CA GLU A 11 8.03 2.10 8.96
C GLU A 11 7.39 0.87 8.27
N ILE A 12 6.50 1.10 7.29
CA ILE A 12 5.88 0.04 6.48
C ILE A 12 6.89 -0.61 5.53
N GLY A 13 8.01 0.09 5.29
CA GLY A 13 9.02 -0.26 4.30
C GLY A 13 8.67 0.29 2.91
N TYR A 14 9.49 -0.07 1.93
CA TYR A 14 9.33 0.34 0.54
C TYR A 14 9.47 -0.85 -0.41
N LEU A 15 8.84 -0.76 -1.58
CA LEU A 15 9.02 -1.74 -2.64
C LEU A 15 10.31 -1.46 -3.39
N VAL A 16 11.26 -2.39 -3.35
CA VAL A 16 12.50 -2.32 -4.14
C VAL A 16 12.21 -2.38 -5.65
N LYS A 17 11.13 -3.07 -6.04
CA LYS A 17 10.68 -3.22 -7.43
C LYS A 17 9.16 -3.39 -7.47
N SER A 18 8.53 -2.92 -8.55
CA SER A 18 7.09 -3.15 -8.77
C SER A 18 6.81 -4.66 -8.94
N PRO A 19 5.82 -5.23 -8.22
CA PRO A 19 5.38 -6.61 -8.35
C PRO A 19 5.02 -7.04 -9.78
N CYS A 20 4.58 -6.10 -10.60
CA CYS A 20 4.19 -6.37 -11.97
C CYS A 20 5.31 -6.19 -12.99
N ARG A 21 6.51 -5.71 -12.59
CA ARG A 21 7.57 -5.33 -13.54
C ARG A 21 8.07 -6.51 -14.39
N ASP A 22 8.27 -7.67 -13.78
CA ASP A 22 8.69 -8.91 -14.47
C ASP A 22 7.60 -10.00 -14.45
N CYS A 23 6.35 -9.63 -14.18
CA CYS A 23 5.26 -10.60 -14.12
C CYS A 23 4.94 -11.11 -15.53
N ALA A 24 5.00 -12.43 -15.74
CA ALA A 24 4.67 -13.07 -17.02
C ALA A 24 3.22 -12.77 -17.47
N HIS A 25 2.31 -12.57 -16.52
CA HIS A 25 0.91 -12.28 -16.77
C HIS A 25 0.59 -10.78 -16.88
N ARG A 26 1.60 -9.89 -16.92
CA ARG A 26 1.39 -8.43 -16.98
C ARG A 26 0.51 -7.99 -18.14
N LYS A 27 0.54 -8.70 -19.28
CA LYS A 27 -0.31 -8.43 -20.45
C LYS A 27 -1.80 -8.64 -20.17
N ASN A 28 -2.14 -9.39 -19.12
CA ASN A 28 -3.50 -9.73 -18.70
C ASN A 28 -4.00 -8.82 -17.57
N LEU A 29 -3.36 -7.67 -17.35
CA LEU A 29 -3.90 -6.64 -16.48
C LEU A 29 -5.20 -6.10 -17.10
N PRO A 30 -6.24 -5.80 -16.30
CA PRO A 30 -6.28 -5.86 -14.83
C PRO A 30 -6.61 -7.25 -14.25
N GLN A 31 -7.16 -8.19 -15.02
CA GLN A 31 -7.68 -9.47 -14.51
C GLN A 31 -6.66 -10.27 -13.67
N CYS A 32 -5.38 -10.27 -14.07
CA CYS A 32 -4.36 -11.02 -13.33
C CYS A 32 -4.04 -10.41 -11.96
N ALA A 33 -4.28 -9.10 -11.76
CA ALA A 33 -3.99 -8.41 -10.50
C ALA A 33 -4.99 -8.75 -9.40
N ASP A 34 -6.25 -9.02 -9.76
CA ASP A 34 -7.31 -9.34 -8.78
C ASP A 34 -7.08 -10.69 -8.10
N GLN A 35 -6.46 -11.63 -8.81
CA GLN A 35 -6.09 -12.95 -8.29
C GLN A 35 -4.61 -13.01 -7.85
N CYS A 36 -3.86 -11.90 -7.95
CA CYS A 36 -2.44 -11.88 -7.64
C CYS A 36 -2.22 -11.85 -6.12
N SER A 37 -1.73 -12.96 -5.57
CA SER A 37 -1.43 -13.09 -4.14
C SER A 37 -0.40 -12.06 -3.64
N LEU A 38 0.59 -11.70 -4.47
CA LEU A 38 1.60 -10.71 -4.12
C LEU A 38 1.00 -9.30 -4.02
N ILE A 39 0.19 -8.89 -4.99
CA ILE A 39 -0.54 -7.60 -4.93
C ILE A 39 -1.48 -7.59 -3.73
N ASN A 40 -2.17 -8.69 -3.44
CA ASN A 40 -3.05 -8.78 -2.28
C ASN A 40 -2.28 -8.58 -0.96
N LYS A 41 -1.09 -9.18 -0.81
CA LYS A 41 -0.22 -8.95 0.36
C LYS A 41 0.18 -7.48 0.49
N VAL A 42 0.59 -6.84 -0.60
CA VAL A 42 0.93 -5.40 -0.61
C VAL A 42 -0.28 -4.56 -0.18
N ARG A 43 -1.47 -4.82 -0.73
CA ARG A 43 -2.71 -4.15 -0.36
C ARG A 43 -3.02 -4.30 1.14
N ILE A 44 -2.90 -5.50 1.69
CA ILE A 44 -3.12 -5.78 3.12
C ILE A 44 -2.13 -5.01 4.00
N ILE A 45 -0.84 -5.01 3.65
CA ILE A 45 0.20 -4.29 4.40
C ILE A 45 -0.09 -2.78 4.40
N LEU A 46 -0.40 -2.21 3.23
CA LEU A 46 -0.73 -0.79 3.10
C LEU A 46 -2.02 -0.43 3.86
N ALA A 47 -3.06 -1.27 3.77
CA ALA A 47 -4.33 -1.05 4.46
C ALA A 47 -4.17 -1.04 5.98
N ARG A 48 -3.29 -1.90 6.53
CA ARG A 48 -2.94 -1.89 7.97
C ARG A 48 -2.30 -0.57 8.38
N GLY A 49 -1.43 0.00 7.54
CA GLY A 49 -0.84 1.31 7.77
C GLY A 49 -1.88 2.44 7.77
N ILE A 50 -2.81 2.43 6.81
CA ILE A 50 -3.85 3.46 6.69
C ILE A 50 -4.85 3.39 7.85
N SER A 51 -5.17 2.21 8.37
CA SER A 51 -6.11 2.04 9.50
C SER A 51 -5.65 2.76 10.78
N CYS A 52 -4.37 3.02 10.95
CA CYS A 52 -3.83 3.77 12.08
C CYS A 52 -3.88 5.30 11.86
N ALA A 53 -4.28 5.76 10.66
CA ALA A 53 -4.40 7.17 10.29
C ALA A 53 -5.80 7.77 10.38
N GLY A 54 -6.84 6.94 10.49
CA GLY A 54 -8.23 7.35 10.54
C GLY A 54 -8.67 7.84 11.92
N ARG A 55 -8.26 9.04 12.35
CA ARG A 55 -9.15 9.83 13.20
C ARG A 55 -10.22 10.39 12.27
N TYR A 56 -11.42 9.80 12.32
CA TYR A 56 -12.61 10.35 11.67
C TYR A 56 -12.72 11.85 12.00
N SER A 57 -12.67 12.70 10.97
CA SER A 57 -13.18 14.06 11.09
C SER A 57 -14.70 13.95 11.16
N THR A 58 -15.26 14.09 12.36
CA THR A 58 -16.70 14.27 12.56
C THR A 58 -17.08 15.64 11.99
N TYR A 59 -17.75 15.62 10.84
CA TYR A 59 -18.61 16.72 10.39
C TYR A 59 -19.98 16.58 11.03
#